data_AF-A0A960W5M8-F1
#
_entry.id   AF-A0A960W5M8-F1
#
_cell.length_a   1.000
_cell.length_b   1.000
_cell.length_c   1.000
_cell.angle_alpha   90.00
_cell.angle_beta   90.00
_cell.angle_gamma   90.00
#
_symmetry.space_group_name_H-M   'P 1'
#
loop_
_entity.id
_entity.type
_entity.pdbx_description
1 polymer ?
#
loop_
_entity_poly.entity_id
_entity_poly.type
_entity_poly.pdbx_seq_one_letter_code
_entity_poly.pdbx_strand_id
1 'polypeptide(L)'
;YNWKDKLDFEDGGALDAPKFAMPITLEFLLRYQNRTKDERLAAYLKTTLKKIAFGGIHDIVVGGFARYSVDAHWKVPHFEKMLYDNAQLLTVYAQAYQITNRPMYKSVCYKILDWINEEMTDKSGGIYAALDADSEGIEGKFYCWNYDEFIQVIVQIDNQKFNHIDIEYFAIELYNITKEGNFENGM
;
A
#
# COMPACT_ATOMS: atom_id res chain seq x y z
N TYR A 1 20.88 -11.16 -19.05
CA TYR A 1 19.80 -11.28 -18.05
C TYR A 1 18.83 -10.13 -18.29
N ASN A 2 17.64 -10.38 -18.85
CA ASN A 2 16.69 -9.33 -19.20
C ASN A 2 15.71 -9.10 -18.05
N TRP A 3 16.01 -8.12 -17.20
CA TRP A 3 15.19 -7.79 -16.02
C TRP A 3 13.78 -7.31 -16.39
N LYS A 4 13.60 -6.82 -17.63
CA LYS A 4 12.29 -6.36 -18.12
C LYS A 4 11.26 -7.48 -18.22
N ASP A 5 11.70 -8.73 -18.38
CA ASP A 5 10.80 -9.88 -18.53
C ASP A 5 10.19 -10.32 -17.21
N LYS A 6 10.66 -9.78 -16.07
CA LYS A 6 10.10 -10.03 -14.74
C LYS A 6 9.16 -8.93 -14.25
N LEU A 7 8.98 -7.88 -15.05
CA LEU A 7 8.12 -6.75 -14.70
C LEU A 7 6.68 -7.07 -15.01
N ASP A 8 5.82 -6.88 -14.02
CA ASP A 8 4.38 -6.97 -14.20
C ASP A 8 3.82 -5.60 -14.64
N PHE A 9 3.31 -5.53 -15.87
CA PHE A 9 2.76 -4.29 -16.42
C PHE A 9 1.28 -4.08 -16.04
N GLU A 10 0.59 -5.12 -15.56
CA GLU A 10 -0.83 -5.10 -15.22
C GLU A 10 -1.05 -4.85 -13.73
N ASP A 11 -0.39 -5.62 -12.86
CA ASP A 11 -0.47 -5.50 -11.41
C ASP A 11 0.74 -4.80 -10.79
N GLY A 12 1.78 -4.50 -11.57
CA GLY A 12 2.97 -3.79 -11.07
C GLY A 12 3.89 -4.65 -10.21
N GLY A 13 5.14 -4.22 -10.06
CA GLY A 13 6.18 -4.96 -9.36
C GLY A 13 6.70 -6.16 -10.16
N ALA A 14 7.10 -7.21 -9.45
CA ALA A 14 7.48 -8.49 -10.06
C ALA A 14 6.24 -9.25 -10.56
N LEU A 15 6.39 -10.24 -11.44
CA LEU A 15 5.28 -11.08 -11.91
C LEU A 15 4.73 -12.04 -10.84
N ASP A 16 5.61 -12.63 -10.03
CA ASP A 16 5.26 -13.71 -9.12
C ASP A 16 4.96 -13.20 -7.70
N ALA A 17 4.27 -14.04 -6.92
CA ALA A 17 4.09 -13.88 -5.49
C ALA A 17 5.21 -14.58 -4.69
N PRO A 18 5.56 -14.12 -3.48
CA PRO A 18 5.10 -12.88 -2.85
C PRO A 18 5.67 -11.62 -3.52
N LYS A 19 4.92 -10.52 -3.50
CA LYS A 19 5.31 -9.24 -4.08
C LYS A 19 5.91 -8.28 -3.05
N PHE A 20 7.16 -7.91 -3.27
CA PHE A 20 7.88 -6.89 -2.49
C PHE A 20 7.89 -5.56 -3.24
N ALA A 21 7.72 -4.45 -2.52
CA ALA A 21 7.72 -3.11 -3.11
C ALA A 21 9.07 -2.70 -3.73
N MET A 22 10.18 -3.32 -3.27
CA MET A 22 11.54 -3.12 -3.78
C MET A 22 11.93 -1.64 -3.99
N PRO A 23 11.92 -0.79 -2.95
CA PRO A 23 12.00 0.67 -3.10
C PRO A 23 13.26 1.15 -3.82
N ILE A 24 14.43 0.57 -3.52
CA ILE A 24 15.70 0.90 -4.20
C ILE A 24 15.62 0.61 -5.71
N THR A 25 14.94 -0.47 -6.09
CA THR A 25 14.75 -0.80 -7.51
C THR A 25 13.83 0.23 -8.17
N LEU A 26 12.73 0.59 -7.51
CA LEU A 26 11.82 1.63 -8.02
C LEU A 26 12.50 2.99 -8.15
N GLU A 27 13.34 3.37 -7.19
CA GLU A 27 14.11 4.62 -7.24
C GLU A 27 15.07 4.63 -8.44
N PHE A 28 15.81 3.54 -8.64
CA PHE A 28 16.67 3.39 -9.81
C PHE A 28 15.87 3.50 -11.11
N LEU A 29 14.73 2.84 -11.20
CA LEU A 29 13.88 2.86 -12.39
C LEU A 29 13.27 4.24 -12.65
N LEU A 30 12.87 4.99 -11.62
CA LEU A 30 12.42 6.39 -11.74
C LEU A 30 13.52 7.27 -12.33
N ARG A 31 14.75 7.16 -11.79
CA ARG A 31 15.91 7.92 -12.30
C ARG A 31 16.25 7.53 -13.74
N TYR A 32 16.23 6.23 -14.04
CA TYR A 32 16.49 5.71 -15.39
C TYR A 32 15.43 6.22 -16.38
N GLN A 33 14.15 6.08 -16.05
CA GLN A 33 13.04 6.56 -16.86
C GLN A 33 13.12 8.07 -17.09
N ASN A 34 13.45 8.86 -16.06
CA ASN A 34 13.58 10.30 -16.21
C ASN A 34 14.72 10.69 -17.17
N ARG A 35 15.80 9.90 -17.22
CA ARG A 35 16.93 10.13 -18.14
C ARG A 35 16.63 9.67 -19.57
N THR A 36 16.07 8.48 -19.74
CA THR A 36 15.89 7.87 -21.07
C THR A 36 14.56 8.22 -21.73
N LYS A 37 13.59 8.69 -20.95
CA LYS A 37 12.21 8.95 -21.38
C LYS A 37 11.53 7.70 -21.97
N ASP A 38 11.88 6.51 -21.51
CA ASP A 38 11.26 5.23 -21.90
C ASP A 38 9.77 5.22 -21.45
N GLU A 39 8.85 5.34 -22.41
CA GLU A 39 7.41 5.42 -22.15
C GLU A 39 6.84 4.12 -21.58
N ARG A 40 7.36 2.97 -22.01
CA ARG A 40 6.94 1.67 -21.49
C ARG A 40 7.33 1.55 -20.02
N LEU A 41 8.52 2.02 -19.65
CA LEU A 41 8.93 2.06 -18.25
C LEU A 41 8.12 3.09 -17.44
N ALA A 42 7.74 4.23 -18.04
CA ALA A 42 6.87 5.21 -17.39
C ALA A 42 5.49 4.62 -17.06
N ALA A 43 4.92 3.83 -17.98
CA ALA A 43 3.68 3.11 -17.75
C ALA A 43 3.82 2.09 -16.61
N TYR A 44 4.88 1.28 -16.63
CA TYR A 44 5.18 0.31 -15.56
C TYR A 44 5.30 0.98 -14.18
N LEU A 45 6.07 2.07 -14.07
CA LEU A 45 6.25 2.80 -12.81
C LEU A 45 4.93 3.40 -12.31
N LYS A 46 4.12 3.95 -13.23
CA LYS A 46 2.79 4.45 -12.91
C LYS A 46 1.90 3.34 -12.35
N THR A 47 1.84 2.19 -13.01
CA THR A 47 1.03 1.04 -12.56
C THR A 47 1.53 0.53 -11.21
N THR A 48 2.83 0.30 -11.08
CA THR A 48 3.46 -0.24 -9.86
C THR A 48 3.22 0.66 -8.65
N LEU A 49 3.53 1.96 -8.75
CA LEU A 49 3.31 2.89 -7.64
C LEU A 49 1.83 3.06 -7.30
N LYS A 50 0.93 2.92 -8.28
CA LYS A 50 -0.51 2.97 -8.04
C LYS A 50 -1.00 1.71 -7.31
N LYS A 51 -0.59 0.53 -7.79
CA LYS A 51 -1.00 -0.77 -7.23
C LYS A 51 -0.46 -0.97 -5.82
N ILE A 52 0.77 -0.55 -5.54
CA ILE A 52 1.32 -0.56 -4.17
C ILE A 52 0.54 0.40 -3.26
N ALA A 53 0.28 1.64 -3.71
CA ALA A 53 -0.38 2.66 -2.88
C ALA A 53 -1.87 2.39 -2.58
N PHE A 54 -2.54 1.63 -3.44
CA PHE A 54 -3.97 1.29 -3.29
C PHE A 54 -4.21 -0.19 -3.05
N GLY A 55 -3.15 -0.99 -2.88
CA GLY A 55 -3.24 -2.39 -2.49
C GLY A 55 -3.30 -2.51 -0.97
N GLY A 56 -3.69 -3.70 -0.49
CA GLY A 56 -3.85 -3.98 0.94
C GLY A 56 -2.56 -3.94 1.75
N ILE A 57 -1.39 -3.80 1.11
CA ILE A 57 -0.13 -3.54 1.82
C ILE A 57 0.00 -2.11 2.34
N HIS A 58 -0.77 -1.15 1.82
CA HIS A 58 -0.78 0.21 2.32
C HIS A 58 -1.92 0.39 3.32
N ASP A 59 -1.58 0.70 4.56
CA ASP A 59 -2.57 1.07 5.55
C ASP A 59 -3.02 2.51 5.28
N ILE A 60 -4.16 2.70 4.62
CA ILE A 60 -4.61 4.05 4.24
C ILE A 60 -5.19 4.85 5.42
N VAL A 61 -5.47 4.17 6.55
CA VAL A 61 -6.03 4.80 7.76
C VAL A 61 -4.89 5.45 8.54
N VAL A 62 -3.98 4.63 9.08
CA VAL A 62 -2.86 5.09 9.92
C VAL A 62 -1.65 5.46 9.09
N GLY A 63 -1.46 4.79 7.95
CA GLY A 63 -0.28 4.96 7.10
C GLY A 63 0.74 3.86 7.24
N GLY A 64 1.78 3.98 6.42
CA GLY A 64 2.84 3.00 6.33
C GLY A 64 2.43 1.75 5.54
N PHE A 65 3.45 1.01 5.13
CA PHE A 65 3.35 -0.17 4.29
C PHE A 65 3.80 -1.41 5.04
N ALA A 66 3.01 -2.47 4.89
CA ALA A 66 3.41 -3.83 5.17
C ALA A 66 4.60 -4.24 4.29
N ARG A 67 5.41 -5.18 4.77
CA ARG A 67 6.68 -5.55 4.15
C ARG A 67 6.53 -6.12 2.74
N TYR A 68 5.49 -6.92 2.52
CA TYR A 68 5.17 -7.50 1.22
C TYR A 68 3.71 -7.95 1.14
N SER A 69 3.25 -8.25 -0.07
CA SER A 69 1.99 -8.95 -0.29
C SER A 69 2.24 -10.44 -0.54
N VAL A 70 1.45 -11.31 0.10
CA VAL A 70 1.55 -12.77 -0.11
C VAL A 70 0.98 -13.21 -1.46
N ASP A 71 0.18 -12.37 -2.12
CA ASP A 71 -0.37 -12.62 -3.46
C ASP A 71 0.28 -11.75 -4.54
N ALA A 72 -0.11 -12.01 -5.80
CA ALA A 72 0.41 -11.31 -6.97
C ALA A 72 -0.35 -10.02 -7.32
N HIS A 73 -1.38 -9.65 -6.57
CA HIS A 73 -2.27 -8.52 -6.86
C HIS A 73 -2.17 -7.39 -5.82
N TRP A 74 -1.22 -7.50 -4.87
CA TRP A 74 -1.02 -6.57 -3.76
C TRP A 74 -2.17 -6.53 -2.76
N LYS A 75 -2.97 -7.59 -2.64
CA LYS A 75 -4.20 -7.56 -1.83
C LYS A 75 -3.95 -7.96 -0.38
N VAL A 76 -3.32 -9.11 -0.16
CA VAL A 76 -3.14 -9.70 1.17
C VAL A 76 -1.76 -9.31 1.68
N PRO A 77 -1.66 -8.51 2.75
CA PRO A 77 -0.38 -8.10 3.32
C PRO A 77 0.20 -9.16 4.25
N HIS A 78 1.52 -9.17 4.36
CA HIS A 78 2.22 -9.69 5.52
C HIS A 78 2.40 -8.54 6.52
N PHE A 79 1.60 -8.52 7.59
CA PHE A 79 1.30 -7.31 8.38
C PHE A 79 2.48 -6.64 9.08
N GLU A 80 3.64 -7.27 9.14
CA GLU A 80 4.90 -6.66 9.60
C GLU A 80 5.20 -5.36 8.82
N LYS A 81 5.47 -4.25 9.51
CA LYS A 81 5.89 -2.98 8.90
C LYS A 81 7.32 -2.65 9.32
N MET A 82 8.21 -2.45 8.35
CA MET A 82 9.60 -2.09 8.62
C MET A 82 9.82 -0.61 8.39
N LEU A 83 10.50 0.08 9.32
CA LEU A 83 10.79 1.51 9.19
C LEU A 83 11.62 1.78 7.92
N TYR A 84 12.64 0.96 7.66
CA TYR A 84 13.56 1.20 6.55
C TYR A 84 12.86 1.08 5.19
N ASP A 85 11.91 0.15 5.04
CA ASP A 85 11.14 -0.01 3.80
C ASP A 85 10.26 1.22 3.56
N ASN A 86 9.58 1.68 4.62
CA ASN A 86 8.73 2.86 4.60
C ASN A 86 9.51 4.15 4.31
N ALA A 87 10.66 4.34 4.95
CA ALA A 87 11.52 5.50 4.70
C ALA A 87 12.04 5.54 3.26
N GLN A 88 12.36 4.38 2.69
CA GLN A 88 12.76 4.30 1.28
C GLN A 88 11.58 4.53 0.34
N LEU A 89 10.38 4.01 0.65
CA LEU A 89 9.16 4.29 -0.12
C LEU A 89 8.79 5.77 -0.09
N LEU A 90 8.96 6.45 1.04
CA LEU A 90 8.78 7.90 1.13
C LEU A 90 9.66 8.63 0.11
N THR A 91 10.92 8.21 -0.04
CA THR A 91 11.84 8.78 -1.04
C THR A 91 11.34 8.53 -2.46
N VAL A 92 10.89 7.30 -2.76
CA VAL A 92 10.36 6.93 -4.08
C VAL A 92 9.12 7.75 -4.44
N TYR A 93 8.13 7.83 -3.54
CA TYR A 93 6.90 8.58 -3.78
C TYR A 93 7.14 10.09 -3.85
N ALA A 94 8.07 10.62 -3.06
CA ALA A 94 8.44 12.04 -3.13
C ALA A 94 9.07 12.38 -4.50
N GLN A 95 9.98 11.53 -5.01
CA GLN A 95 10.55 11.70 -6.35
C GLN A 95 9.48 11.56 -7.44
N ALA A 96 8.60 10.57 -7.34
CA ALA A 96 7.48 10.42 -8.27
C ALA A 96 6.56 11.65 -8.27
N TYR A 97 6.30 12.25 -7.11
CA TYR A 97 5.56 13.51 -7.00
C TYR A 97 6.30 14.66 -7.68
N GLN A 98 7.60 14.84 -7.43
CA GLN A 98 8.40 15.89 -8.07
C GLN A 98 8.40 15.80 -9.59
N ILE A 99 8.43 14.58 -10.14
CA ILE A 99 8.46 14.36 -11.60
C ILE A 99 7.08 14.57 -12.23
N THR A 100 6.00 14.16 -11.56
CA THR A 100 4.67 14.06 -12.18
C THR A 100 3.64 15.05 -11.67
N ASN A 101 3.90 15.72 -10.54
CA ASN A 101 2.97 16.56 -9.79
C ASN A 101 1.61 15.90 -9.46
N ARG A 102 1.55 14.56 -9.40
CA ARG A 102 0.30 13.86 -9.11
C ARG A 102 -0.03 13.89 -7.60
N PRO A 103 -1.18 14.48 -7.18
CA PRO A 103 -1.50 14.63 -5.77
C PRO A 103 -1.50 13.33 -4.95
N MET A 104 -1.86 12.21 -5.58
CA MET A 104 -1.86 10.90 -4.92
C MET A 104 -0.49 10.53 -4.33
N TYR A 105 0.62 10.80 -5.02
CA TYR A 105 1.96 10.48 -4.50
C TYR A 105 2.32 11.33 -3.28
N LYS A 106 1.89 12.61 -3.26
CA LYS A 106 2.02 13.49 -2.09
C LYS A 106 1.19 12.97 -0.91
N SER A 107 -0.03 12.48 -1.17
CA SER A 107 -0.89 11.87 -0.14
C SER A 107 -0.21 10.66 0.51
N VAL A 108 0.39 9.78 -0.29
CA VAL A 108 1.15 8.62 0.21
C VAL A 108 2.32 9.05 1.08
N CYS A 109 3.06 10.09 0.67
CA CYS A 109 4.18 10.61 1.47
C CYS A 109 3.72 11.06 2.86
N TYR A 110 2.60 11.79 2.95
CA TYR A 110 2.07 12.19 4.25
C TYR A 110 1.60 11.01 5.07
N LYS A 111 0.93 10.02 4.47
CA LYS A 111 0.55 8.81 5.20
C LYS A 111 1.74 8.06 5.78
N ILE A 112 2.87 7.97 5.06
CA ILE A 112 4.10 7.40 5.65
C ILE A 112 4.59 8.25 6.82
N LEU A 113 4.58 9.58 6.70
CA LEU A 113 5.04 10.50 7.75
C LEU A 113 4.13 10.47 8.98
N ASP A 114 2.82 10.41 8.79
CA ASP A 114 1.83 10.29 9.86
C ASP A 114 2.09 9.01 10.67
N TRP A 115 2.24 7.86 9.99
CA TRP A 115 2.62 6.60 10.64
C TRP A 115 3.96 6.67 11.37
N ILE A 116 4.99 7.31 10.79
CA ILE A 116 6.28 7.48 11.47
C ILE A 116 6.10 8.28 12.78
N ASN A 117 5.31 9.35 12.75
CA ASN A 117 5.10 10.22 13.90
C ASN A 117 4.22 9.58 14.98
N GLU A 118 3.15 8.88 14.57
CA GLU A 118 2.14 8.34 15.48
C GLU A 118 2.55 6.98 16.07
N GLU A 119 3.13 6.09 15.25
CA GLU A 119 3.41 4.70 15.63
C GLU A 119 4.91 4.42 15.83
N MET A 120 5.78 5.09 15.06
CA MET A 120 7.22 4.77 15.07
C MET A 120 8.08 5.66 15.95
N THR A 121 7.54 6.76 16.49
CA THR A 121 8.29 7.73 17.29
C THR A 121 7.88 7.65 18.75
N ASP A 122 8.83 7.29 19.61
CA ASP A 122 8.63 7.30 21.05
C ASP A 122 8.57 8.73 21.60
N LYS A 123 7.92 8.92 22.75
CA LYS A 123 7.82 10.23 23.42
C LYS A 123 9.17 10.82 23.81
N SER A 124 10.21 9.99 23.97
CA SER A 124 11.59 10.43 24.19
C SER A 124 12.32 10.89 22.91
N GLY A 125 11.70 10.72 21.73
CA GLY A 125 12.30 11.01 20.42
C GLY A 125 13.06 9.84 19.79
N GLY A 126 13.07 8.67 20.43
CA GLY A 126 13.57 7.43 19.83
C GLY A 126 12.68 6.98 18.66
N ILE A 127 13.25 6.25 17.71
CA ILE A 127 12.52 5.73 16.54
C ILE A 127 12.61 4.20 16.53
N TYR A 128 11.47 3.52 16.46
CA TYR A 128 11.39 2.05 16.38
C TYR A 128 11.87 1.53 15.02
N ALA A 129 12.41 0.31 14.99
CA ALA A 129 12.90 -0.29 13.74
C ALA A 129 11.81 -0.98 12.92
N ALA A 130 10.80 -1.53 13.60
CA ALA A 130 9.73 -2.33 13.00
C ALA A 130 8.50 -2.38 13.91
N LEU A 131 7.35 -2.69 13.31
CA LEU A 131 6.14 -3.18 13.98
C LEU A 131 5.94 -4.64 13.58
N ASP A 132 5.78 -5.50 14.58
CA ASP A 132 5.57 -6.93 14.40
C ASP A 132 4.14 -7.21 13.91
N ALA A 133 3.95 -8.34 13.22
CA ALA A 133 2.66 -8.80 12.72
C ALA A 133 1.79 -9.45 13.81
N ASP A 134 2.40 -9.83 14.94
CA ASP A 134 1.76 -10.64 15.97
C ASP A 134 0.78 -9.83 16.84
N SER A 135 -0.51 -10.04 16.58
CA SER A 135 -1.60 -9.58 17.43
C SER A 135 -2.25 -10.80 18.09
N GLU A 136 -1.89 -11.07 19.34
CA GLU A 136 -2.54 -12.10 20.18
C GLU A 136 -2.50 -13.53 19.60
N GLY A 137 -1.47 -13.89 18.84
CA GLY A 137 -1.29 -15.23 18.25
C GLY A 137 -2.17 -15.52 17.02
N ILE A 138 -2.80 -14.49 16.45
CA ILE A 138 -3.53 -14.56 15.18
C ILE A 138 -3.02 -13.43 14.27
N GLU A 139 -2.28 -13.79 13.23
CA GLU A 139 -1.80 -12.84 12.22
C GLU A 139 -2.99 -12.09 11.59
N GLY A 140 -2.98 -10.74 11.63
CA GLY A 140 -3.96 -9.92 10.90
C GLY A 140 -5.30 -9.62 11.57
N LYS A 141 -5.48 -9.99 12.85
CA LYS A 141 -6.77 -9.85 13.57
C LYS A 141 -7.35 -8.42 13.57
N PHE A 142 -6.52 -7.39 13.53
CA PHE A 142 -6.96 -5.98 13.53
C PHE A 142 -7.18 -5.38 12.13
N TYR A 143 -6.95 -6.16 11.08
CA TYR A 143 -7.03 -5.69 9.69
C TYR A 143 -8.07 -6.45 8.84
N CYS A 144 -8.67 -7.50 9.40
CA CYS A 144 -9.80 -8.16 8.79
C CYS A 144 -11.07 -7.43 9.20
N TRP A 145 -11.93 -7.10 8.24
CA TRP A 145 -13.16 -6.36 8.47
C TRP A 145 -14.33 -7.23 8.03
N ASN A 146 -15.27 -7.49 8.94
CA ASN A 146 -16.55 -8.02 8.51
C ASN A 146 -17.23 -6.97 7.62
N TYR A 147 -17.79 -7.41 6.49
CA TYR A 147 -18.53 -6.56 5.56
C TYR A 147 -19.57 -5.66 6.25
N ASP A 148 -20.37 -6.22 7.15
CA ASP A 148 -21.41 -5.47 7.84
C ASP A 148 -20.83 -4.43 8.80
N GLU A 149 -19.71 -4.72 9.45
CA GLU A 149 -19.00 -3.77 10.32
C GLU A 149 -18.40 -2.61 9.51
N PHE A 150 -17.78 -2.92 8.36
CA PHE A 150 -17.23 -1.91 7.47
C PHE A 150 -18.30 -0.95 6.95
N ILE A 151 -19.43 -1.49 6.46
CA ILE A 151 -20.55 -0.68 6.00
C ILE A 151 -21.09 0.22 7.13
N GLN A 152 -21.25 -0.32 8.34
CA GLN A 152 -21.75 0.46 9.48
C GLN A 152 -20.83 1.63 9.83
N VAL A 153 -19.51 1.41 9.88
CA VAL A 153 -18.54 2.47 10.19
C VAL A 153 -18.54 3.55 9.10
N ILE A 154 -18.55 3.18 7.82
CA ILE A 154 -18.55 4.16 6.73
C ILE A 154 -19.85 4.99 6.74
N VAL A 155 -21.01 4.36 6.94
CA VAL A 155 -22.31 5.05 7.03
C VAL A 155 -22.35 6.01 8.23
N GLN A 156 -21.66 5.70 9.33
CA GLN A 156 -21.58 6.58 10.50
C GLN A 156 -20.63 7.77 10.30
N ILE A 157 -19.51 7.57 9.61
CA ILE A 157 -18.51 8.62 9.35
C ILE A 157 -19.04 9.62 8.31
N ASP A 158 -19.72 9.12 7.28
CA ASP A 158 -20.21 9.96 6.20
C ASP A 158 -21.71 10.24 6.36
N ASN A 159 -22.03 11.40 6.95
CA ASN A 159 -23.38 11.95 7.12
C ASN A 159 -24.12 12.16 5.77
N GLN A 160 -24.51 11.07 5.10
CA GLN A 160 -25.33 11.01 3.88
C GLN A 160 -24.75 11.63 2.59
N LYS A 161 -23.44 11.56 2.33
CA LYS A 161 -22.87 12.06 1.05
C LYS A 161 -22.58 10.97 0.01
N PHE A 162 -22.26 9.75 0.43
CA PHE A 162 -22.12 8.61 -0.47
C PHE A 162 -23.42 7.80 -0.57
N ASN A 163 -23.81 7.41 -1.78
CA ASN A 163 -24.87 6.42 -1.95
C ASN A 163 -24.30 5.02 -1.63
N HIS A 164 -25.13 4.09 -1.17
CA HIS A 164 -24.72 2.71 -0.80
C HIS A 164 -23.82 2.01 -1.83
N ILE A 165 -24.02 2.30 -3.13
CA ILE A 165 -23.25 1.73 -4.24
C ILE A 165 -21.78 2.19 -4.22
N ASP A 166 -21.50 3.43 -3.81
CA ASP A 166 -20.13 3.97 -3.75
C ASP A 166 -19.32 3.32 -2.61
N ILE A 167 -20.00 2.99 -1.50
CA ILE A 167 -19.41 2.33 -0.33
C ILE A 167 -19.12 0.86 -0.63
N GLU A 168 -20.06 0.16 -1.28
CA GLU A 168 -19.88 -1.22 -1.75
C GLU A 168 -18.68 -1.33 -2.71
N TYR A 169 -18.59 -0.41 -3.66
CA TYR A 169 -17.47 -0.36 -4.60
C TYR A 169 -16.14 -0.11 -3.87
N PHE A 170 -16.12 0.80 -2.89
CA PHE A 170 -14.93 1.11 -2.11
C PHE A 170 -14.48 -0.09 -1.24
N ALA A 171 -15.42 -0.79 -0.60
CA ALA A 171 -15.15 -1.98 0.22
C ALA A 171 -14.53 -3.11 -0.62
N ILE A 172 -15.09 -3.38 -1.80
CA ILE A 172 -14.68 -4.50 -2.65
C ILE A 172 -13.39 -4.18 -3.41
N GLU A 173 -13.25 -2.99 -3.98
CA GLU A 173 -12.09 -2.67 -4.83
C GLU A 173 -10.83 -2.30 -4.05
N LEU A 174 -10.96 -1.62 -2.90
CA LEU A 174 -9.79 -1.19 -2.11
C LEU A 174 -9.43 -2.16 -0.99
N TYR A 175 -10.43 -2.76 -0.34
CA TYR A 175 -10.20 -3.61 0.82
C TYR A 175 -10.55 -5.09 0.59
N ASN A 176 -11.07 -5.43 -0.60
CA ASN A 176 -11.52 -6.77 -0.97
C ASN A 176 -12.47 -7.39 0.06
N ILE A 177 -13.23 -6.55 0.76
CA ILE A 177 -14.22 -6.98 1.74
C ILE A 177 -15.43 -7.46 0.97
N THR A 178 -15.51 -8.78 0.78
CA THR A 178 -16.67 -9.42 0.19
C THR A 178 -17.69 -9.75 1.28
N LYS A 179 -18.92 -10.12 0.89
CA LYS A 179 -19.91 -10.64 1.85
C LYS A 179 -19.45 -11.94 2.55
N GLU A 180 -18.41 -12.57 2.02
CA GLU A 180 -17.77 -13.77 2.53
C GLU A 180 -16.43 -13.45 3.22
N GLY A 181 -16.13 -12.18 3.53
CA GLY A 181 -14.86 -11.75 4.12
C GLY A 181 -13.74 -11.49 3.11
N ASN A 182 -12.56 -11.09 3.60
CA ASN A 182 -11.32 -10.83 2.84
C ASN A 182 -10.14 -11.78 3.19
N PHE A 183 -10.35 -12.73 4.10
CA PHE A 183 -9.41 -13.67 4.74
C PHE A 183 -10.16 -14.95 5.20
N GLU A 184 -9.44 -15.97 5.68
CA GLU A 184 -10.03 -17.29 6.00
C GLU A 184 -11.22 -17.22 7.00
N ASN A 185 -12.31 -17.94 6.68
CA ASN A 185 -13.55 -18.09 7.47
C ASN A 185 -14.55 -16.92 7.54
N GLY A 186 -14.63 -16.04 6.55
CA GLY A 186 -15.70 -15.03 6.55
C GLY A 186 -15.31 -13.67 7.12
N MET A 187 -14.03 -13.49 7.48
CA MET A 187 -13.45 -12.20 7.85
C MET A 187 -12.75 -11.61 6.67
#